data_AF-A0A559M4E5-F1
#
_entry.id   AF-A0A559M4E5-F1
#
_cell.length_a   1.000
_cell.length_b   1.000
_cell.length_c   1.000
_cell.angle_alpha   90.00
_cell.angle_beta   90.00
_cell.angle_gamma   90.00
#
_symmetry.space_group_name_H-M   'P 1'
#
loop_
_entity.id
_entity.type
_entity.pdbx_description
1 polymer ?
#
loop_
_entity_poly.entity_id
_entity_poly.type
_entity_poly.pdbx_seq_one_letter_code
_entity_poly.pdbx_strand_id
1 'polypeptide(L)'
;MTDPQPPDKSPPALRKTRFVCISDTHNATPGGAFQLPKGDVLLHCGDMTNQGSFSELQKTLKWIEEADFEAKIVVAGNHDITLDTDFYNQYGSYFHNQEPQDPAKCIQLIQQSPSVIWLKHEAAIINLSSPAGPQTTFKIFGSPYSPAKDRWAFGYSTEKADSLWDRIPLDSDIVITHTPPKYHCDERKDGRAAGCYGLRNALWRVRPRLSVCGHVHEGRGSEIVRWDLQHTNIKYKEENVERWEDPGHGNKKMSLVDLSSKRRKPIENDGSQGDGRRSNPEPSGNPPRSLTGLSNDLTELSSASEDPKPTTEAKVSQITTSLLAVPPQLVSAATRGQGGVPPSQRCDVEALSGRMGRKETCIINAAIMASSWPHGIGGGKKFNKPIVVDIDLPSWHA
;
A
#
# COMPACT_ATOMS: atom_id res chain seq x y z
N MET A 1 -27.62 -30.63 -19.92
CA MET A 1 -26.58 -29.95 -19.11
C MET A 1 -26.37 -28.59 -19.73
N THR A 2 -26.38 -27.52 -18.95
CA THR A 2 -26.05 -26.17 -19.41
C THR A 2 -24.55 -25.96 -19.29
N ASP A 3 -23.89 -25.45 -20.33
CA ASP A 3 -22.48 -25.07 -20.25
C ASP A 3 -22.25 -24.02 -19.16
N PRO A 4 -21.10 -24.04 -18.47
CA PRO A 4 -20.73 -22.97 -17.55
C PRO A 4 -20.53 -21.69 -18.36
N GLN A 5 -21.38 -20.70 -18.09
CA GLN A 5 -21.28 -19.36 -18.69
C GLN A 5 -19.88 -18.79 -18.36
N PRO A 6 -19.14 -18.22 -19.33
CA PRO A 6 -17.83 -17.64 -19.06
C PRO A 6 -17.98 -16.49 -18.04
N PRO A 7 -16.99 -16.29 -17.15
CA PRO A 7 -17.05 -15.23 -16.15
C PRO A 7 -17.24 -13.87 -16.82
N ASP A 8 -18.04 -13.01 -16.19
CA ASP A 8 -18.32 -11.69 -16.74
C ASP A 8 -17.03 -10.87 -16.88
N LYS A 9 -17.00 -10.04 -17.92
CA LYS A 9 -15.87 -9.19 -18.29
C LYS A 9 -16.08 -7.73 -17.88
N SER A 10 -17.14 -7.45 -17.12
CA SER A 10 -17.33 -6.13 -16.51
C SER A 10 -16.25 -5.87 -15.44
N PRO A 11 -15.71 -4.65 -15.33
CA PRO A 11 -14.81 -4.30 -14.24
C PRO A 11 -15.60 -4.27 -12.92
N PRO A 12 -15.03 -4.71 -11.79
CA PRO A 12 -15.76 -4.87 -10.54
C PRO A 12 -16.31 -3.53 -10.05
N ALA A 13 -17.60 -3.52 -9.67
CA ALA A 13 -18.31 -2.32 -9.26
C ALA A 13 -17.60 -1.63 -8.08
N LEU A 14 -17.12 -0.40 -8.28
CA LEU A 14 -16.39 0.33 -7.24
C LEU A 14 -17.34 1.04 -6.27
N ARG A 15 -17.02 1.02 -4.98
CA ARG A 15 -17.74 1.75 -3.92
C ARG A 15 -16.76 2.55 -3.06
N LYS A 16 -17.18 3.75 -2.68
CA LYS A 16 -16.39 4.67 -1.87
C LYS A 16 -16.23 4.13 -0.45
N THR A 17 -14.98 3.90 -0.05
CA THR A 17 -14.55 3.49 1.29
C THR A 17 -13.81 4.66 1.94
N ARG A 18 -14.05 4.90 3.23
CA ARG A 18 -13.40 5.94 4.02
C ARG A 18 -12.41 5.36 5.01
N PHE A 19 -11.15 5.73 4.85
CA PHE A 19 -10.09 5.44 5.80
C PHE A 19 -9.85 6.63 6.73
N VAL A 20 -9.66 6.38 8.01
CA VAL A 20 -9.14 7.34 8.99
C VAL A 20 -7.72 6.92 9.31
N CYS A 21 -6.76 7.71 8.85
CA CYS A 21 -5.33 7.46 8.96
C CYS A 21 -4.76 8.21 10.15
N ILE A 22 -4.11 7.47 11.05
CA ILE A 22 -3.34 7.98 12.18
C ILE A 22 -2.01 7.22 12.30
N SER A 23 -1.11 7.79 13.07
CA SER A 23 0.17 7.20 13.46
C SER A 23 0.76 8.02 14.62
N ASP A 24 1.80 7.54 15.29
CA ASP A 24 2.61 8.34 16.22
C ASP A 24 1.76 9.00 17.32
N THR A 25 0.88 8.20 17.95
CA THR A 25 0.01 8.69 19.02
C THR A 25 0.75 8.80 20.34
N HIS A 26 1.73 7.95 20.62
CA HIS A 26 2.55 7.98 21.84
C HIS A 26 1.72 8.16 23.13
N ASN A 27 0.84 7.19 23.43
CA ASN A 27 -0.16 7.17 24.52
C ASN A 27 -1.26 8.25 24.46
N ALA A 28 -1.25 9.13 23.45
CA ALA A 28 -2.32 10.09 23.25
C ALA A 28 -3.59 9.37 22.77
N THR A 29 -4.74 9.72 23.33
CA THR A 29 -6.02 9.09 23.04
C THR A 29 -6.96 10.06 22.31
N PRO A 30 -7.98 9.54 21.60
CA PRO A 30 -9.16 10.31 21.23
C PRO A 30 -9.80 10.98 22.45
N GLY A 31 -10.63 12.00 22.21
CA GLY A 31 -11.30 12.76 23.27
C GLY A 31 -10.43 13.85 23.92
N GLY A 32 -9.10 13.66 23.95
CA GLY A 32 -8.14 14.62 24.50
C GLY A 32 -7.27 15.28 23.42
N ALA A 33 -6.27 14.54 22.92
CA ALA A 33 -5.25 15.07 22.02
C ALA A 33 -5.74 15.26 20.57
N PHE A 34 -6.63 14.37 20.13
CA PHE A 34 -7.26 14.40 18.81
C PHE A 34 -8.69 13.87 18.91
N GLN A 35 -9.43 13.93 17.80
CA GLN A 35 -10.77 13.38 17.68
C GLN A 35 -10.83 12.46 16.46
N LEU A 36 -11.45 11.29 16.59
CA LEU A 36 -11.67 10.37 15.47
C LEU A 36 -12.92 10.80 14.69
N PRO A 37 -12.80 11.19 13.41
CA PRO A 37 -13.97 11.40 12.55
C PRO A 37 -14.57 10.05 12.12
N LYS A 38 -15.85 10.04 11.72
CA LYS A 38 -16.49 8.84 11.15
C LYS A 38 -15.81 8.40 9.85
N GLY A 39 -15.55 7.11 9.74
CA GLY A 39 -15.11 6.39 8.54
C GLY A 39 -15.43 4.90 8.64
N ASP A 40 -15.02 4.12 7.65
CA ASP A 40 -15.30 2.68 7.58
C ASP A 40 -14.12 1.87 8.16
N VAL A 41 -12.89 2.36 7.97
CA VAL A 41 -11.64 1.71 8.41
C VAL A 41 -10.75 2.68 9.18
N LEU A 42 -10.19 2.23 10.30
CA LEU A 42 -9.12 2.92 11.04
C LEU A 42 -7.77 2.29 10.71
N LEU A 43 -6.78 3.11 10.36
CA LEU A 43 -5.38 2.69 10.12
C LEU A 43 -4.45 3.37 11.13
N HIS A 44 -3.68 2.59 11.92
CA HIS A 44 -2.64 3.11 12.80
C HIS A 44 -1.24 2.65 12.34
N CYS A 45 -0.37 3.59 11.96
CA CYS A 45 0.91 3.29 11.31
C CYS A 45 2.10 3.18 12.29
N GLY A 46 1.85 2.69 13.50
CA GLY A 46 2.88 2.47 14.53
C GLY A 46 3.07 3.65 15.48
N ASP A 47 3.90 3.42 16.49
CA ASP A 47 4.12 4.33 17.63
C ASP A 47 2.79 4.65 18.35
N MET A 48 2.11 3.56 18.70
CA MET A 48 0.95 3.58 19.58
C MET A 48 1.34 4.10 20.97
N THR A 49 2.49 3.65 21.47
CA THR A 49 2.98 3.87 22.84
C THR A 49 4.20 4.82 22.92
N ASN A 50 4.69 5.16 24.12
CA ASN A 50 6.00 5.82 24.27
C ASN A 50 7.13 4.80 24.46
N GLN A 51 6.89 3.70 25.20
CA GLN A 51 7.89 2.66 25.50
C GLN A 51 7.32 1.23 25.51
N GLY A 52 6.16 0.99 24.91
CA GLY A 52 5.63 -0.37 24.70
C GLY A 52 5.29 -1.16 25.96
N SER A 53 5.15 -0.55 27.14
CA SER A 53 4.76 -1.29 28.34
C SER A 53 3.36 -1.91 28.19
N PHE A 54 3.09 -2.99 28.92
CA PHE A 54 1.81 -3.70 28.87
C PHE A 54 0.64 -2.75 29.21
N SER A 55 0.86 -1.80 30.13
CA SER A 55 -0.14 -0.78 30.50
C SER A 55 -0.45 0.21 29.36
N GLU A 56 0.56 0.62 28.59
CA GLU A 56 0.41 1.51 27.43
C GLU A 56 -0.31 0.81 26.27
N LEU A 57 0.07 -0.44 25.99
CA LEU A 57 -0.58 -1.28 25.00
C LEU A 57 -2.03 -1.55 25.37
N GLN A 58 -2.33 -1.96 26.60
CA GLN A 58 -3.70 -2.19 27.06
C GLN A 58 -4.56 -0.93 26.98
N LYS A 59 -4.05 0.22 27.43
CA LYS A 59 -4.75 1.50 27.32
C LYS A 59 -5.02 1.90 25.87
N THR A 60 -4.10 1.59 24.96
CA THR A 60 -4.20 1.99 23.54
C THR A 60 -5.14 1.07 22.77
N LEU A 61 -4.98 -0.25 22.91
CA LEU A 61 -5.87 -1.24 22.29
C LEU A 61 -7.32 -1.03 22.72
N LYS A 62 -7.56 -0.74 24.01
CA LYS A 62 -8.91 -0.45 24.51
C LYS A 62 -9.64 0.62 23.69
N TRP A 63 -9.04 1.79 23.45
CA TRP A 63 -9.76 2.84 22.70
C TRP A 63 -9.86 2.55 21.20
N ILE A 64 -8.95 1.74 20.64
CA ILE A 64 -9.02 1.27 19.25
C ILE A 64 -10.17 0.25 19.12
N GLU A 65 -10.34 -0.67 20.08
CA GLU A 65 -11.45 -1.62 20.14
C GLU A 65 -12.79 -0.92 20.32
N GLU A 66 -12.88 0.08 21.21
CA GLU A 66 -14.06 0.92 21.44
C GLU A 66 -14.40 1.85 20.24
N ALA A 67 -13.55 1.97 19.22
CA ALA A 67 -13.78 2.86 18.09
C ALA A 67 -14.79 2.29 17.06
N ASP A 68 -15.75 3.14 16.68
CA ASP A 68 -16.84 2.95 15.69
C ASP A 68 -16.29 2.89 14.24
N PHE A 69 -15.58 1.79 13.92
CA PHE A 69 -15.09 1.44 12.59
C PHE A 69 -15.31 -0.07 12.34
N GLU A 70 -15.60 -0.43 11.09
CA GLU A 70 -15.85 -1.83 10.70
C GLU A 70 -14.56 -2.66 10.71
N ALA A 71 -13.42 -2.05 10.33
CA ALA A 71 -12.10 -2.64 10.50
C ALA A 71 -11.14 -1.66 11.20
N LYS A 72 -10.36 -2.16 12.15
CA LYS A 72 -9.26 -1.44 12.80
C LYS A 72 -7.96 -2.19 12.50
N ILE A 73 -7.06 -1.57 11.75
CA ILE A 73 -5.82 -2.22 11.26
C ILE A 73 -4.62 -1.43 11.77
N VAL A 74 -3.66 -2.13 12.38
CA VAL A 74 -2.51 -1.51 13.03
C VAL A 74 -1.20 -2.20 12.66
N VAL A 75 -0.11 -1.44 12.60
CA VAL A 75 1.25 -1.95 12.71
C VAL A 75 1.86 -1.41 14.01
N ALA A 76 2.93 -2.05 14.49
CA ALA A 76 3.77 -1.47 15.54
C ALA A 76 4.70 -0.39 14.95
N GLY A 77 5.23 0.48 15.80
CA GLY A 77 6.35 1.38 15.46
C GLY A 77 7.57 1.14 16.34
N ASN A 78 8.62 1.95 16.18
CA ASN A 78 9.89 1.72 16.88
C ASN A 78 9.84 2.02 18.39
N HIS A 79 8.80 2.69 18.89
CA HIS A 79 8.53 2.89 20.33
C HIS A 79 7.74 1.74 20.97
N ASP A 80 7.08 0.88 20.20
CA ASP A 80 6.25 -0.23 20.69
C ASP A 80 7.12 -1.46 21.06
N ILE A 81 8.18 -1.23 21.84
CA ILE A 81 9.38 -2.08 21.92
C ILE A 81 9.19 -3.50 22.44
N THR A 82 8.11 -3.80 23.16
CA THR A 82 7.80 -5.17 23.65
C THR A 82 7.19 -6.07 22.57
N LEU A 83 6.76 -5.49 21.43
CA LEU A 83 6.25 -6.24 20.29
C LEU A 83 7.37 -6.79 19.38
N ASP A 84 8.62 -6.42 19.66
CA ASP A 84 9.85 -6.94 19.08
C ASP A 84 10.65 -7.69 20.16
N THR A 85 10.43 -9.00 20.25
CA THR A 85 11.02 -9.87 21.28
C THR A 85 12.55 -9.84 21.27
N ASP A 86 13.17 -9.83 20.08
CA ASP A 86 14.63 -9.89 19.95
C ASP A 86 15.27 -8.56 20.38
N PHE A 87 14.68 -7.43 19.94
CA PHE A 87 15.06 -6.11 20.44
C PHE A 87 14.88 -6.02 21.96
N TYR A 88 13.74 -6.48 22.49
CA TYR A 88 13.44 -6.35 23.91
C TYR A 88 14.38 -7.19 24.79
N ASN A 89 14.72 -8.41 24.35
CA ASN A 89 15.69 -9.25 25.05
C ASN A 89 17.10 -8.61 25.08
N GLN A 90 17.47 -7.85 24.04
CA GLN A 90 18.79 -7.18 23.96
C GLN A 90 18.84 -5.81 24.66
N TYR A 91 17.76 -5.03 24.61
CA TYR A 91 17.75 -3.62 25.01
C TYR A 91 16.64 -3.22 26.00
N GLY A 92 15.68 -4.09 26.31
CA GLY A 92 14.53 -3.77 27.16
C GLY A 92 14.90 -3.24 28.54
N SER A 93 16.02 -3.71 29.11
CA SER A 93 16.58 -3.21 30.38
C SER A 93 17.09 -1.76 30.33
N TYR A 94 17.30 -1.17 29.15
CA TYR A 94 17.61 0.26 29.01
C TYR A 94 16.36 1.14 29.21
N PHE A 95 15.16 0.59 28.94
CA PHE A 95 13.87 1.29 29.03
C PHE A 95 13.13 0.95 30.32
N HIS A 96 13.10 -0.33 30.69
CA HIS A 96 12.29 -0.88 31.77
C HIS A 96 13.14 -1.50 32.89
N ASN A 97 14.16 -0.77 33.36
CA ASN A 97 15.02 -1.27 34.45
C ASN A 97 14.30 -1.39 35.81
N GLN A 98 13.27 -0.58 36.08
CA GLN A 98 12.48 -0.66 37.33
C GLN A 98 11.32 -1.67 37.24
N GLU A 99 10.73 -1.84 36.05
CA GLU A 99 9.55 -2.68 35.84
C GLU A 99 9.69 -3.54 34.55
N PRO A 100 10.51 -4.59 34.56
CA PRO A 100 10.74 -5.42 33.37
C PRO A 100 9.44 -6.06 32.85
N GLN A 101 9.03 -5.62 31.66
CA GLN A 101 7.85 -6.13 30.95
C GLN A 101 8.11 -7.52 30.33
N ASP A 102 7.03 -8.22 29.99
CA ASP A 102 7.02 -9.54 29.35
C ASP A 102 6.57 -9.41 27.88
N PRO A 103 7.47 -9.57 26.89
CA PRO A 103 7.13 -9.50 25.47
C PRO A 103 6.07 -10.50 25.03
N ALA A 104 6.05 -11.72 25.59
CA ALA A 104 5.07 -12.73 25.21
C ALA A 104 3.66 -12.30 25.63
N LYS A 105 3.50 -11.74 26.84
CA LYS A 105 2.22 -11.15 27.28
C LYS A 105 1.82 -9.92 26.45
N CYS A 106 2.78 -9.07 26.09
CA CYS A 106 2.51 -7.86 25.28
C CYS A 106 2.08 -8.21 23.84
N ILE A 107 2.73 -9.21 23.23
CA ILE A 107 2.38 -9.76 21.92
C ILE A 107 1.04 -10.50 21.97
N GLN A 108 0.81 -11.32 23.01
CA GLN A 108 -0.47 -12.00 23.21
C GLN A 108 -1.64 -11.02 23.34
N LEU A 109 -1.46 -9.91 24.08
CA LEU A 109 -2.49 -8.89 24.29
C LEU A 109 -3.00 -8.29 22.98
N ILE A 110 -2.10 -7.97 22.03
CA ILE A 110 -2.50 -7.44 20.72
C ILE A 110 -3.03 -8.54 19.78
N GLN A 111 -2.45 -9.76 19.83
CA GLN A 111 -2.90 -10.89 19.01
C GLN A 111 -4.27 -11.45 19.40
N GLN A 112 -4.69 -11.27 20.66
CA GLN A 112 -5.98 -11.74 21.18
C GLN A 112 -7.06 -10.65 21.19
N SER A 113 -6.81 -9.49 20.57
CA SER A 113 -7.84 -8.46 20.39
C SER A 113 -8.99 -9.00 19.52
N PRO A 114 -10.26 -8.88 19.94
CA PRO A 114 -11.39 -9.38 19.18
C PRO A 114 -11.78 -8.50 17.98
N SER A 115 -11.14 -7.33 17.79
CA SER A 115 -11.49 -6.39 16.71
C SER A 115 -10.34 -5.59 16.09
N VAL A 116 -9.09 -5.84 16.50
CA VAL A 116 -7.89 -5.19 15.94
C VAL A 116 -7.08 -6.18 15.09
N ILE A 117 -6.86 -5.83 13.83
CA ILE A 117 -6.04 -6.58 12.88
C ILE A 117 -4.61 -6.01 12.96
N TRP A 118 -3.74 -6.71 13.69
CA TRP A 118 -2.32 -6.37 13.74
C TRP A 118 -1.56 -7.06 12.60
N LEU A 119 -0.75 -6.29 11.86
CA LEU A 119 0.09 -6.80 10.77
C LEU A 119 1.58 -6.64 11.13
N LYS A 120 2.32 -7.75 11.11
CA LYS A 120 3.75 -7.82 11.44
C LYS A 120 4.58 -8.24 10.22
N HIS A 121 4.66 -7.34 9.24
CA HIS A 121 5.38 -7.52 7.97
C HIS A 121 4.75 -8.61 7.07
N GLU A 122 3.45 -8.49 6.87
CA GLU A 122 2.61 -9.47 6.17
C GLU A 122 1.45 -8.80 5.41
N ALA A 123 0.69 -9.59 4.65
CA ALA A 123 -0.48 -9.12 3.91
C ALA A 123 -1.78 -9.83 4.31
N ALA A 124 -2.87 -9.06 4.34
CA ALA A 124 -4.22 -9.54 4.57
C ALA A 124 -5.17 -9.09 3.46
N ILE A 125 -6.27 -9.83 3.26
CA ILE A 125 -7.42 -9.38 2.47
C ILE A 125 -8.49 -8.95 3.46
N ILE A 126 -8.95 -7.71 3.34
CA ILE A 126 -9.97 -7.13 4.21
C ILE A 126 -11.29 -7.11 3.44
N ASN A 127 -12.34 -7.67 4.01
CA ASN A 127 -13.69 -7.66 3.46
C ASN A 127 -14.59 -6.87 4.40
N LEU A 128 -15.06 -5.70 3.96
CA LEU A 128 -16.11 -4.95 4.63
C LEU A 128 -17.44 -5.54 4.17
N SER A 129 -18.23 -6.07 5.09
CA SER A 129 -19.43 -6.88 4.87
C SER A 129 -20.70 -6.28 5.48
N SER A 130 -20.57 -5.20 6.24
CA SER A 130 -21.69 -4.48 6.85
C SER A 130 -22.75 -4.10 5.80
N PRO A 131 -24.03 -4.48 5.99
CA PRO A 131 -25.11 -4.08 5.10
C PRO A 131 -25.26 -2.55 4.97
N ALA A 132 -24.87 -1.80 5.99
CA ALA A 132 -24.87 -0.33 5.99
C ALA A 132 -23.52 0.30 5.54
N GLY A 133 -22.47 -0.51 5.40
CA GLY A 133 -21.11 -0.07 5.08
C GLY A 133 -20.81 -0.01 3.57
N PRO A 134 -19.53 0.15 3.21
CA PRO A 134 -19.11 0.30 1.81
C PRO A 134 -19.16 -1.02 1.02
N GLN A 135 -19.25 -2.18 1.68
CA GLN A 135 -19.29 -3.52 1.05
C GLN A 135 -18.13 -3.79 0.08
N THR A 136 -16.93 -3.34 0.45
CA THR A 136 -15.72 -3.41 -0.37
C THR A 136 -14.72 -4.45 0.10
N THR A 137 -13.84 -4.86 -0.82
CA THR A 137 -12.68 -5.72 -0.54
C THR A 137 -11.39 -5.06 -1.01
N PHE A 138 -10.29 -5.27 -0.29
CA PHE A 138 -8.96 -4.77 -0.66
C PHE A 138 -7.85 -5.62 -0.04
N LYS A 139 -6.70 -5.70 -0.73
CA LYS A 139 -5.50 -6.32 -0.16
C LYS A 139 -4.61 -5.27 0.48
N ILE A 140 -4.27 -5.45 1.75
CA ILE A 140 -3.37 -4.58 2.52
C ILE A 140 -2.09 -5.32 2.89
N PHE A 141 -0.94 -4.65 2.83
CA PHE A 141 0.32 -5.11 3.42
C PHE A 141 0.72 -4.17 4.56
N GLY A 142 1.11 -4.72 5.72
CA GLY A 142 1.47 -3.95 6.91
C GLY A 142 2.82 -4.35 7.50
N SER A 143 3.69 -3.37 7.78
CA SER A 143 5.05 -3.61 8.29
C SER A 143 5.52 -2.56 9.32
N PRO A 144 6.01 -2.96 10.51
CA PRO A 144 6.46 -2.05 11.56
C PRO A 144 7.87 -1.49 11.35
N TYR A 145 8.62 -2.04 10.38
CA TYR A 145 10.05 -1.81 10.23
C TYR A 145 10.44 -0.38 9.81
N SER A 146 11.47 0.19 10.45
CA SER A 146 12.09 1.48 10.09
C SER A 146 13.63 1.40 9.96
N PRO A 147 14.28 2.28 9.15
CA PRO A 147 15.74 2.31 9.03
C PRO A 147 16.38 2.58 10.39
N ALA A 148 17.23 1.66 10.85
CA ALA A 148 17.78 1.66 12.19
C ALA A 148 18.53 2.96 12.50
N LYS A 149 18.02 3.68 13.51
CA LYS A 149 18.70 4.78 14.20
C LYS A 149 18.60 4.50 15.69
N ASP A 150 19.73 4.63 16.37
CA ASP A 150 19.85 4.43 17.82
C ASP A 150 19.36 3.04 18.29
N ARG A 151 18.89 2.94 19.54
CA ARG A 151 18.42 1.69 20.16
C ARG A 151 16.89 1.68 20.18
N TRP A 152 16.24 1.42 19.06
CA TRP A 152 14.78 1.28 18.99
C TRP A 152 14.35 0.02 18.22
N ALA A 153 13.11 -0.44 18.48
CA ALA A 153 12.58 -1.69 17.95
C ALA A 153 12.32 -1.62 16.44
N PHE A 154 12.22 -2.79 15.80
CA PHE A 154 11.96 -2.94 14.37
C PHE A 154 12.96 -2.18 13.46
N GLY A 155 14.19 -1.97 13.94
CA GLY A 155 15.27 -1.36 13.18
C GLY A 155 15.91 -2.32 12.16
N TYR A 156 16.12 -1.88 10.93
CA TYR A 156 16.93 -2.58 9.92
C TYR A 156 18.04 -1.71 9.34
N SER A 157 19.17 -2.31 8.98
CA SER A 157 20.28 -1.60 8.33
C SER A 157 19.97 -1.30 6.85
N THR A 158 20.56 -0.24 6.31
CA THR A 158 20.26 0.29 4.97
C THR A 158 20.40 -0.73 3.84
N GLU A 159 21.28 -1.72 4.00
CA GLU A 159 21.60 -2.76 3.02
C GLU A 159 20.52 -3.83 2.95
N LYS A 160 19.75 -4.01 4.04
CA LYS A 160 18.62 -4.95 4.09
C LYS A 160 17.35 -4.38 3.44
N ALA A 161 17.32 -3.06 3.18
CA ALA A 161 16.11 -2.34 2.76
C ALA A 161 15.40 -2.96 1.55
N ASP A 162 16.09 -3.17 0.43
CA ASP A 162 15.47 -3.76 -0.77
C ASP A 162 14.97 -5.19 -0.49
N SER A 163 15.77 -6.04 0.17
CA SER A 163 15.38 -7.42 0.52
C SER A 163 14.17 -7.52 1.45
N LEU A 164 13.93 -6.48 2.25
CA LEU A 164 12.76 -6.35 3.12
C LEU A 164 11.54 -5.89 2.32
N TRP A 165 11.67 -4.86 1.50
CA TRP A 165 10.54 -4.24 0.80
C TRP A 165 10.19 -4.92 -0.55
N ASP A 166 11.05 -5.78 -1.10
CA ASP A 166 10.69 -6.67 -2.21
C ASP A 166 9.64 -7.73 -1.80
N ARG A 167 9.43 -7.95 -0.49
CA ARG A 167 8.34 -8.81 0.04
C ARG A 167 6.95 -8.20 -0.04
N ILE A 168 6.81 -6.90 -0.32
CA ILE A 168 5.48 -6.30 -0.55
C ILE A 168 4.87 -6.97 -1.80
N PRO A 169 3.69 -7.61 -1.70
CA PRO A 169 3.05 -8.26 -2.84
C PRO A 169 2.71 -7.26 -3.95
N LEU A 170 2.89 -7.66 -5.21
CA LEU A 170 2.54 -6.83 -6.38
C LEU A 170 1.04 -6.51 -6.44
N ASP A 171 0.21 -7.34 -5.82
CA ASP A 171 -1.25 -7.23 -5.79
C ASP A 171 -1.82 -6.44 -4.60
N SER A 172 -0.98 -5.92 -3.69
CA SER A 172 -1.43 -5.01 -2.62
C SER A 172 -2.09 -3.75 -3.18
N ASP A 173 -3.28 -3.41 -2.70
CA ASP A 173 -3.98 -2.15 -3.00
C ASP A 173 -3.61 -1.05 -2.00
N ILE A 174 -3.33 -1.44 -0.75
CA ILE A 174 -2.90 -0.56 0.33
C ILE A 174 -1.60 -1.09 0.93
N VAL A 175 -0.68 -0.17 1.25
CA VAL A 175 0.51 -0.43 2.04
C VAL A 175 0.46 0.44 3.29
N ILE A 176 0.74 -0.14 4.47
CA ILE A 176 0.98 0.61 5.69
C ILE A 176 2.36 0.26 6.26
N THR A 177 3.18 1.28 6.50
CA THR A 177 4.54 1.12 7.01
C THR A 177 4.82 2.14 8.09
N HIS A 178 5.54 1.79 9.15
CA HIS A 178 5.89 2.81 10.13
C HIS A 178 6.79 3.90 9.52
N THR A 179 7.87 3.50 8.84
CA THR A 179 8.73 4.44 8.10
C THR A 179 8.07 4.98 6.82
N PRO A 180 8.30 6.26 6.45
CA PRO A 180 7.91 6.79 5.16
C PRO A 180 8.91 6.36 4.05
N PRO A 181 8.47 6.33 2.78
CA PRO A 181 9.37 6.28 1.64
C PRO A 181 10.23 7.56 1.54
N LYS A 182 11.44 7.44 1.00
CA LYS A 182 12.35 8.58 0.85
C LYS A 182 11.75 9.68 -0.04
N TYR A 183 11.89 10.94 0.37
CA TYR A 183 11.46 12.17 -0.33
C TYR A 183 9.94 12.42 -0.42
N HIS A 184 9.10 11.61 0.23
CA HIS A 184 7.65 11.83 0.26
C HIS A 184 7.16 11.81 1.70
N CYS A 185 6.66 12.95 2.17
CA CYS A 185 6.16 13.12 3.54
C CYS A 185 7.18 12.69 4.62
N ASP A 186 8.49 12.82 4.34
CA ASP A 186 9.60 12.35 5.19
C ASP A 186 10.56 13.47 5.63
N GLU A 187 10.21 14.74 5.44
CA GLU A 187 11.03 15.88 5.82
C GLU A 187 11.01 16.11 7.36
N ARG A 188 12.17 16.42 7.92
CA ARG A 188 12.38 16.72 9.35
C ARG A 188 12.51 18.24 9.55
N LYS A 189 12.45 18.70 10.81
CA LYS A 189 12.76 20.10 11.20
C LYS A 189 14.07 20.69 10.64
N ASP A 190 15.02 19.85 10.22
CA ASP A 190 16.32 20.28 9.65
C ASP A 190 16.37 20.21 8.11
N GLY A 191 15.22 20.10 7.43
CA GLY A 191 15.10 20.04 5.97
C GLY A 191 15.62 18.73 5.35
N ARG A 192 15.99 17.72 6.16
CA ARG A 192 16.54 16.45 5.67
C ARG A 192 15.47 15.37 5.62
N ALA A 193 15.21 14.87 4.42
CA ALA A 193 14.44 13.66 4.15
C ALA A 193 14.94 12.45 4.97
N ALA A 194 14.07 11.80 5.75
CA ALA A 194 14.43 10.76 6.72
C ALA A 194 14.10 9.32 6.29
N GLY A 195 13.25 9.15 5.26
CA GLY A 195 12.60 7.92 4.85
C GLY A 195 13.50 6.95 4.08
N CYS A 196 12.92 5.82 3.66
CA CYS A 196 13.66 4.70 3.08
C CYS A 196 13.65 4.68 1.54
N TYR A 197 14.84 4.58 0.93
CA TYR A 197 15.01 4.40 -0.52
C TYR A 197 14.43 3.07 -1.03
N GLY A 198 14.68 1.96 -0.31
CA GLY A 198 14.15 0.65 -0.67
C GLY A 198 12.62 0.59 -0.63
N LEU A 199 12.00 1.34 0.29
CA LEU A 199 10.53 1.49 0.31
C LEU A 199 10.03 2.31 -0.88
N ARG A 200 10.68 3.42 -1.25
CA ARG A 200 10.32 4.19 -2.48
C ARG A 200 10.46 3.32 -3.73
N ASN A 201 11.53 2.52 -3.83
CA ASN A 201 11.76 1.52 -4.88
C ASN A 201 10.63 0.47 -4.92
N ALA A 202 10.22 -0.07 -3.77
CA ALA A 202 9.11 -1.02 -3.68
C ALA A 202 7.73 -0.39 -4.00
N LEU A 203 7.49 0.88 -3.64
CA LEU A 203 6.28 1.60 -4.03
C LEU A 203 6.25 1.88 -5.53
N TRP A 204 7.38 2.25 -6.16
CA TRP A 204 7.51 2.33 -7.62
C TRP A 204 7.29 0.96 -8.30
N ARG A 205 7.66 -0.16 -7.65
CA ARG A 205 7.43 -1.54 -8.12
C ARG A 205 5.96 -1.97 -8.04
N VAL A 206 5.31 -1.79 -6.88
CA VAL A 206 3.97 -2.32 -6.55
C VAL A 206 2.84 -1.35 -6.92
N ARG A 207 3.10 -0.05 -6.77
CA ARG A 207 2.21 1.08 -7.03
C ARG A 207 0.82 0.86 -6.42
N PRO A 208 0.72 0.75 -5.07
CA PRO A 208 -0.57 0.65 -4.40
C PRO A 208 -1.39 1.92 -4.63
N ARG A 209 -2.72 1.85 -4.43
CA ARG A 209 -3.60 3.02 -4.41
C ARG A 209 -3.20 3.98 -3.30
N LEU A 210 -2.87 3.43 -2.13
CA LEU A 210 -2.61 4.16 -0.90
C LEU A 210 -1.38 3.58 -0.18
N SER A 211 -0.49 4.47 0.29
CA SER A 211 0.66 4.14 1.12
C SER A 211 0.66 5.04 2.37
N VAL A 212 0.28 4.51 3.53
CA VAL A 212 0.16 5.29 4.78
C VAL A 212 1.33 4.99 5.71
N CYS A 213 1.87 6.02 6.36
CA CYS A 213 3.02 5.92 7.23
C CYS A 213 3.03 6.96 8.36
N GLY A 214 4.10 6.96 9.16
CA GLY A 214 4.32 7.84 10.30
C GLY A 214 5.80 8.13 10.51
N HIS A 215 6.30 7.95 11.74
CA HIS A 215 7.71 7.97 12.18
C HIS A 215 8.41 9.34 12.07
N VAL A 216 8.01 10.19 11.13
CA VAL A 216 8.56 11.53 10.90
C VAL A 216 7.46 12.54 11.18
N HIS A 217 7.32 12.95 12.44
CA HIS A 217 6.24 13.84 12.90
C HIS A 217 6.07 15.10 12.06
N GLU A 218 7.18 15.70 11.62
CA GLU A 218 7.18 16.93 10.84
C GLU A 218 6.89 16.70 9.33
N GLY A 219 6.93 15.46 8.86
CA GLY A 219 6.56 15.08 7.50
C GLY A 219 5.06 14.88 7.27
N ARG A 220 4.23 15.03 8.32
CA ARG A 220 2.75 14.92 8.31
C ARG A 220 2.14 15.64 7.09
N GLY A 221 1.54 14.88 6.18
CA GLY A 221 1.06 15.40 4.91
C GLY A 221 0.58 14.31 3.96
N SER A 222 0.35 14.68 2.70
CA SER A 222 0.03 13.74 1.62
C SER A 222 0.56 14.24 0.28
N GLU A 223 0.99 13.30 -0.57
CA GLU A 223 1.42 13.53 -1.94
C GLU A 223 0.81 12.46 -2.87
N ILE A 224 0.27 12.85 -4.02
CA ILE A 224 -0.07 11.91 -5.10
C ILE A 224 1.13 11.86 -6.04
N VAL A 225 1.85 10.74 -5.98
CA VAL A 225 3.08 10.51 -6.74
C VAL A 225 2.75 9.74 -8.02
N ARG A 226 3.17 10.27 -9.16
CA ARG A 226 3.06 9.63 -10.47
C ARG A 226 4.41 9.06 -10.90
N TRP A 227 4.48 7.75 -11.04
CA TRP A 227 5.73 7.05 -11.33
C TRP A 227 6.06 7.08 -12.82
N ASP A 228 7.32 7.36 -13.18
CA ASP A 228 7.82 7.18 -14.55
C ASP A 228 8.08 5.69 -14.77
N LEU A 229 7.37 5.16 -15.77
CA LEU A 229 7.36 3.75 -16.12
C LEU A 229 7.86 3.53 -17.57
N GLN A 230 8.37 4.59 -18.20
CA GLN A 230 8.89 4.61 -19.55
C GLN A 230 10.42 4.40 -19.53
N HIS A 231 11.09 5.07 -18.59
CA HIS A 231 12.55 5.03 -18.43
C HIS A 231 12.99 3.90 -17.50
N THR A 232 12.82 2.64 -17.93
CA THR A 232 13.06 1.45 -17.08
C THR A 232 14.51 1.26 -16.61
N ASN A 233 15.45 2.06 -17.10
CA ASN A 233 16.83 2.15 -16.60
C ASN A 233 16.98 3.06 -15.36
N ILE A 234 15.96 3.86 -15.02
CA ILE A 234 15.93 4.76 -13.87
C ILE A 234 14.77 4.34 -12.94
N LYS A 235 15.07 3.43 -12.00
CA LYS A 235 14.13 3.05 -10.93
C LYS A 235 13.67 4.28 -10.14
N TYR A 236 12.50 4.19 -9.50
CA TYR A 236 11.91 5.23 -8.63
C TYR A 236 11.82 6.65 -9.24
N LYS A 237 11.98 6.80 -10.56
CA LYS A 237 11.74 8.06 -11.25
C LYS A 237 10.25 8.40 -11.25
N GLU A 238 9.96 9.69 -11.24
CA GLU A 238 8.61 10.25 -11.18
C GLU A 238 8.34 11.16 -12.39
N GLU A 239 7.11 11.11 -12.90
CA GLU A 239 6.59 12.06 -13.89
C GLU A 239 6.08 13.34 -13.22
N ASN A 240 5.48 13.22 -12.03
CA ASN A 240 4.91 14.34 -11.26
C ASN A 240 4.71 13.98 -9.77
N VAL A 241 4.69 14.99 -8.90
CA VAL A 241 4.27 14.89 -7.50
C VAL A 241 3.27 16.01 -7.19
N GLU A 242 2.01 15.65 -6.93
CA GLU A 242 0.96 16.60 -6.55
C GLU A 242 0.83 16.66 -5.02
N ARG A 243 1.16 17.81 -4.42
CA ARG A 243 1.15 18.00 -2.96
C ARG A 243 -0.22 18.44 -2.45
N TRP A 244 -0.66 17.81 -1.37
CA TRP A 244 -1.92 18.14 -0.70
C TRP A 244 -1.79 19.31 0.27
N GLU A 245 -2.58 20.37 0.06
CA GLU A 245 -2.83 21.41 1.06
C GLU A 245 -3.94 20.92 2.01
N ASP A 246 -3.64 20.73 3.30
CA ASP A 246 -4.58 20.19 4.29
C ASP A 246 -5.79 21.15 4.46
N PRO A 247 -7.01 20.80 3.99
CA PRO A 247 -8.15 21.71 4.03
C PRO A 247 -8.67 21.95 5.44
N GLY A 248 -8.20 21.15 6.41
CA GLY A 248 -8.41 21.34 7.84
C GLY A 248 -7.35 22.21 8.52
N HIS A 249 -6.27 22.62 7.86
CA HIS A 249 -5.19 23.36 8.51
C HIS A 249 -5.69 24.67 9.14
N GLY A 250 -5.28 24.94 10.38
CA GLY A 250 -5.72 26.10 11.17
C GLY A 250 -7.22 26.21 11.48
N ASN A 251 -8.05 25.22 11.12
CA ASN A 251 -9.52 25.38 11.15
C ASN A 251 -10.31 24.11 11.53
N LYS A 252 -11.64 24.22 11.63
CA LYS A 252 -12.54 23.14 12.10
C LYS A 252 -12.91 22.09 11.05
N LYS A 253 -12.57 22.27 9.76
CA LYS A 253 -12.82 21.27 8.70
C LYS A 253 -12.03 19.99 8.94
N MET A 254 -12.52 18.90 8.36
CA MET A 254 -11.81 17.63 8.25
C MET A 254 -10.55 17.78 7.40
N SER A 255 -9.45 17.16 7.83
CA SER A 255 -8.22 17.03 7.04
C SER A 255 -8.41 15.91 6.01
N LEU A 256 -9.12 16.23 4.92
CA LEU A 256 -9.59 15.28 3.92
C LEU A 256 -8.69 15.23 2.68
N VAL A 257 -8.33 14.02 2.28
CA VAL A 257 -7.83 13.64 0.94
C VAL A 257 -8.99 12.91 0.23
N ASP A 258 -9.45 13.42 -0.90
CA ASP A 258 -10.57 12.84 -1.66
C ASP A 258 -10.07 12.33 -3.01
N LEU A 259 -9.89 11.00 -3.09
CA LEU A 259 -9.43 10.25 -4.26
C LEU A 259 -10.61 9.62 -5.02
N SER A 260 -11.86 9.95 -4.65
CA SER A 260 -13.06 9.33 -5.21
C SER A 260 -13.48 9.95 -6.55
N SER A 261 -14.03 9.12 -7.42
CA SER A 261 -14.57 9.45 -8.75
C SER A 261 -15.65 10.53 -8.74
N LYS A 262 -16.22 10.85 -7.57
CA LYS A 262 -17.24 11.89 -7.38
C LYS A 262 -16.64 13.31 -7.30
N ARG A 263 -15.32 13.46 -7.30
CA ARG A 263 -14.62 14.75 -7.38
C ARG A 263 -13.51 14.76 -8.46
N ARG A 264 -12.80 15.88 -8.53
CA ARG A 264 -12.26 16.47 -9.78
C ARG A 264 -11.20 15.63 -10.51
N LYS A 265 -10.53 14.69 -9.84
CA LYS A 265 -9.57 13.73 -10.40
C LYS A 265 -9.48 12.51 -9.47
N PRO A 266 -10.01 11.33 -9.82
CA PRO A 266 -9.67 10.08 -9.14
C PRO A 266 -8.20 9.70 -9.42
N ILE A 267 -7.61 8.90 -8.54
CA ILE A 267 -6.21 8.45 -8.67
C ILE A 267 -6.04 7.51 -9.88
N GLU A 268 -5.03 7.74 -10.74
CA GLU A 268 -4.70 6.83 -11.86
C GLU A 268 -4.02 5.54 -11.38
N ASN A 269 -4.77 4.69 -10.68
CA ASN A 269 -4.28 3.41 -10.15
C ASN A 269 -5.07 2.19 -10.66
N ASP A 270 -6.39 2.28 -10.81
CA ASP A 270 -7.25 1.11 -11.05
C ASP A 270 -7.20 0.57 -12.49
N GLY A 271 -6.74 1.35 -13.46
CA GLY A 271 -6.71 0.97 -14.88
C GLY A 271 -8.07 1.01 -15.57
N SER A 272 -9.14 1.40 -14.87
CA SER A 272 -10.39 1.80 -15.52
C SER A 272 -10.23 3.17 -16.16
N GLN A 273 -10.55 3.26 -17.44
CA GLN A 273 -10.86 4.55 -18.04
C GLN A 273 -12.11 5.08 -17.33
N GLY A 274 -12.02 6.24 -16.68
CA GLY A 274 -13.21 6.94 -16.19
C GLY A 274 -14.16 7.22 -17.36
N ASP A 275 -15.47 7.16 -17.14
CA ASP A 275 -16.49 7.13 -18.22
C ASP A 275 -16.60 8.50 -18.95
N GLY A 276 -15.63 8.73 -19.83
CA GLY A 276 -15.44 9.94 -20.62
C GLY A 276 -16.52 10.06 -21.69
N ARG A 277 -17.70 10.58 -21.28
CA ARG A 277 -18.84 11.02 -22.09
C ARG A 277 -18.73 10.72 -23.59
N ARG A 278 -19.49 9.72 -24.06
CA ARG A 278 -19.66 9.42 -25.49
C ARG A 278 -20.01 10.68 -26.31
N SER A 279 -19.04 11.24 -27.00
CA SER A 279 -19.22 12.33 -27.97
C SER A 279 -19.11 11.79 -29.41
N ASN A 280 -20.23 11.28 -29.94
CA ASN A 280 -20.48 11.27 -31.39
C ASN A 280 -20.86 12.71 -31.84
N PRO A 281 -20.84 13.07 -33.14
CA PRO A 281 -20.63 12.25 -34.35
C PRO A 281 -19.32 12.67 -35.10
N GLU A 282 -19.04 12.43 -36.39
CA GLU A 282 -19.77 11.86 -37.55
C GLU A 282 -18.81 10.98 -38.41
N PRO A 283 -19.31 10.14 -39.35
CA PRO A 283 -18.50 9.12 -40.01
C PRO A 283 -17.76 9.59 -41.28
N SER A 284 -16.43 9.48 -41.27
CA SER A 284 -15.58 9.41 -42.48
C SER A 284 -14.24 8.73 -42.16
N GLY A 285 -13.58 8.00 -43.07
CA GLY A 285 -14.01 7.50 -44.38
C GLY A 285 -12.93 6.62 -45.03
N ASN A 286 -13.34 5.52 -45.67
CA ASN A 286 -12.53 4.54 -46.43
C ASN A 286 -11.43 3.74 -45.67
N PRO A 287 -11.41 2.39 -45.77
CA PRO A 287 -10.30 1.58 -45.31
C PRO A 287 -9.17 1.49 -46.36
N PRO A 288 -7.89 1.33 -45.96
CA PRO A 288 -6.82 0.93 -46.88
C PRO A 288 -7.01 -0.51 -47.36
N ARG A 289 -6.44 -0.84 -48.52
CA ARG A 289 -6.72 -2.08 -49.26
C ARG A 289 -5.97 -3.30 -48.73
N SER A 290 -6.59 -4.46 -48.95
CA SER A 290 -5.87 -5.75 -49.01
C SER A 290 -4.78 -5.70 -50.11
N LEU A 291 -3.63 -6.30 -49.83
CA LEU A 291 -2.66 -6.72 -50.85
C LEU A 291 -2.35 -8.20 -50.64
N THR A 292 -2.56 -8.98 -51.70
CA THR A 292 -2.42 -10.43 -51.72
C THR A 292 -1.09 -10.86 -52.33
N GLY A 293 -0.48 -11.89 -51.75
CA GLY A 293 0.50 -12.75 -52.41
C GLY A 293 1.96 -12.36 -52.22
N LEU A 294 2.75 -13.32 -51.71
CA LEU A 294 3.65 -14.12 -52.55
C LEU A 294 3.78 -15.53 -51.92
N SER A 295 4.29 -16.49 -52.68
CA SER A 295 4.33 -17.91 -52.33
C SER A 295 5.62 -18.58 -52.80
N ASN A 296 5.80 -19.88 -52.48
CA ASN A 296 6.89 -20.77 -52.89
C ASN A 296 8.26 -20.49 -52.20
N ASP A 297 9.13 -21.47 -51.91
CA ASP A 297 8.96 -22.94 -51.79
C ASP A 297 10.13 -23.55 -50.96
N LEU A 298 9.93 -24.80 -50.48
CA LEU A 298 10.85 -25.96 -50.35
C LEU A 298 12.39 -25.72 -50.22
N THR A 299 13.20 -26.44 -49.41
CA THR A 299 13.24 -27.90 -49.12
C THR A 299 13.93 -28.27 -47.77
N GLU A 300 13.56 -29.43 -47.21
CA GLU A 300 14.39 -30.56 -46.68
C GLU A 300 15.92 -30.43 -46.50
N LEU A 301 16.64 -31.14 -45.60
CA LEU A 301 16.44 -32.34 -44.71
C LEU A 301 17.55 -32.29 -43.59
N SER A 302 17.86 -33.20 -42.64
CA SER A 302 17.42 -34.55 -42.19
C SER A 302 17.88 -34.90 -40.74
N SER A 303 17.12 -35.76 -40.04
CA SER A 303 17.54 -36.78 -39.01
C SER A 303 18.29 -36.40 -37.71
N ALA A 304 18.29 -37.19 -36.61
CA ALA A 304 17.28 -38.03 -35.91
C ALA A 304 17.95 -38.79 -34.72
N SER A 305 17.32 -38.81 -33.53
CA SER A 305 17.55 -39.79 -32.44
C SER A 305 16.68 -39.48 -31.20
N GLU A 306 15.91 -40.46 -30.71
CA GLU A 306 14.97 -40.38 -29.57
C GLU A 306 15.36 -41.41 -28.48
N ASP A 307 14.91 -41.44 -27.22
CA ASP A 307 13.95 -40.68 -26.37
C ASP A 307 14.54 -40.81 -24.90
N PRO A 308 13.85 -40.74 -23.72
CA PRO A 308 12.46 -40.41 -23.41
C PRO A 308 12.21 -39.36 -22.29
N LYS A 309 10.92 -39.04 -22.16
CA LYS A 309 10.32 -38.09 -21.19
C LYS A 309 10.37 -38.59 -19.73
N PRO A 310 10.06 -37.71 -18.77
CA PRO A 310 8.83 -37.92 -18.00
C PRO A 310 7.79 -36.81 -18.22
N THR A 311 6.51 -37.18 -18.16
CA THR A 311 5.37 -36.29 -18.46
C THR A 311 4.76 -35.66 -17.21
N THR A 312 4.61 -34.33 -17.21
CA THR A 312 3.64 -33.61 -16.37
C THR A 312 2.87 -32.62 -17.22
N GLU A 313 1.60 -32.93 -17.52
CA GLU A 313 0.70 -32.01 -18.23
C GLU A 313 0.29 -30.86 -17.31
N ALA A 314 1.03 -29.75 -17.37
CA ALA A 314 0.60 -28.49 -16.79
C ALA A 314 -0.66 -28.02 -17.51
N LYS A 315 -1.81 -27.97 -16.81
CA LYS A 315 -3.05 -27.41 -17.33
C LYS A 315 -2.91 -25.89 -17.50
N VAL A 316 -2.45 -25.47 -18.67
CA VAL A 316 -2.42 -24.06 -19.08
C VAL A 316 -3.84 -23.51 -19.06
N SER A 317 -4.07 -22.43 -18.30
CA SER A 317 -5.38 -21.79 -18.22
C SER A 317 -5.71 -21.10 -19.54
N GLN A 318 -7.00 -21.06 -19.91
CA GLN A 318 -7.46 -20.27 -21.06
C GLN A 318 -7.10 -18.77 -20.93
N ILE A 319 -6.90 -18.28 -19.69
CA ILE A 319 -6.40 -16.93 -19.39
C ILE A 319 -4.96 -16.76 -19.92
N THR A 320 -4.09 -17.75 -19.68
CA THR A 320 -2.70 -17.76 -20.12
C THR A 320 -2.61 -17.76 -21.66
N THR A 321 -3.43 -18.58 -22.32
CA THR A 321 -3.56 -18.61 -23.79
C THR A 321 -4.02 -17.26 -24.36
N SER A 322 -4.92 -16.56 -23.66
CA SER A 322 -5.44 -15.24 -24.10
C SER A 322 -4.38 -14.14 -24.01
N LEU A 323 -3.46 -14.20 -23.04
CA LEU A 323 -2.38 -13.22 -22.89
C LEU A 323 -1.24 -13.42 -23.89
N LEU A 324 -0.97 -14.67 -24.31
CA LEU A 324 0.00 -14.99 -25.35
C LEU A 324 -0.41 -14.48 -26.75
N ALA A 325 -1.68 -14.08 -26.93
CA ALA A 325 -2.18 -13.47 -28.16
C ALA A 325 -1.95 -11.95 -28.26
N VAL A 326 -1.43 -11.29 -27.21
CA VAL A 326 -1.12 -9.85 -27.24
C VAL A 326 0.26 -9.63 -27.88
N PRO A 327 0.36 -8.86 -28.99
CA PRO A 327 1.66 -8.56 -29.60
C PRO A 327 2.63 -7.91 -28.59
N PRO A 328 3.91 -8.32 -28.52
CA PRO A 328 4.88 -7.74 -27.59
C PRO A 328 5.08 -6.22 -27.74
N GLN A 329 4.71 -5.64 -28.88
CA GLN A 329 4.72 -4.19 -29.13
C GLN A 329 3.61 -3.40 -28.39
N LEU A 330 2.54 -4.07 -27.96
CA LEU A 330 1.41 -3.45 -27.23
C LEU A 330 1.54 -3.57 -25.70
N VAL A 331 2.47 -4.39 -25.20
CA VAL A 331 2.73 -4.53 -23.76
C VAL A 331 3.64 -3.39 -23.30
N SER A 332 3.03 -2.32 -22.78
CA SER A 332 3.74 -1.19 -22.18
C SER A 332 4.79 -1.66 -21.15
N ALA A 333 5.95 -0.99 -21.14
CA ALA A 333 7.00 -1.24 -20.16
C ALA A 333 6.55 -1.04 -18.70
N ALA A 334 5.40 -0.39 -18.48
CA ALA A 334 4.81 -0.13 -17.18
C ALA A 334 4.35 -1.35 -16.39
N THR A 335 4.17 -2.52 -17.01
CA THR A 335 3.94 -3.76 -16.26
C THR A 335 5.20 -4.30 -15.59
N ARG A 336 6.39 -3.75 -15.86
CA ARG A 336 7.64 -4.30 -15.34
C ARG A 336 7.82 -3.98 -13.86
N GLY A 337 7.57 -4.98 -13.01
CA GLY A 337 8.43 -5.23 -11.85
C GLY A 337 9.87 -5.56 -12.30
N GLN A 338 10.70 -6.19 -11.46
CA GLN A 338 12.09 -6.52 -11.83
C GLN A 338 12.22 -7.69 -12.85
N GLY A 339 11.20 -7.90 -13.71
CA GLY A 339 10.92 -9.16 -14.41
C GLY A 339 11.18 -9.24 -15.91
N GLY A 340 11.50 -8.12 -16.58
CA GLY A 340 11.68 -8.10 -18.04
C GLY A 340 10.37 -8.23 -18.82
N VAL A 341 10.45 -8.75 -20.05
CA VAL A 341 9.30 -8.87 -20.98
C VAL A 341 8.81 -10.33 -21.02
N PRO A 342 7.49 -10.61 -21.03
CA PRO A 342 6.98 -11.95 -21.30
C PRO A 342 7.53 -12.52 -22.63
N PRO A 343 7.89 -13.82 -22.73
CA PRO A 343 7.72 -14.89 -21.74
C PRO A 343 8.95 -15.11 -20.82
N SER A 344 9.53 -14.04 -20.26
CA SER A 344 10.54 -14.13 -19.19
C SER A 344 9.99 -14.81 -17.93
N GLN A 345 10.70 -15.82 -17.42
CA GLN A 345 10.43 -16.48 -16.12
C GLN A 345 10.49 -15.54 -14.90
N ARG A 346 10.96 -14.29 -15.06
CA ARG A 346 11.01 -13.29 -13.98
C ARG A 346 9.79 -12.36 -13.98
N CYS A 347 8.91 -12.45 -14.99
CA CYS A 347 7.72 -11.62 -15.10
C CYS A 347 6.53 -12.31 -14.43
N ASP A 348 6.02 -11.73 -13.33
CA ASP A 348 4.79 -12.19 -12.68
C ASP A 348 3.56 -11.71 -13.48
N VAL A 349 3.31 -12.38 -14.61
CA VAL A 349 2.25 -12.04 -15.56
C VAL A 349 0.86 -12.15 -14.91
N GLU A 350 0.69 -13.01 -13.89
CA GLU A 350 -0.59 -13.21 -13.23
C GLU A 350 -0.91 -12.07 -12.24
N ALA A 351 0.06 -11.59 -11.44
CA ALA A 351 -0.14 -10.42 -10.58
C ALA A 351 -0.37 -9.11 -11.38
N LEU A 352 0.16 -9.06 -12.61
CA LEU A 352 0.05 -7.89 -13.51
C LEU A 352 -1.23 -7.91 -14.38
N SER A 353 -1.83 -9.08 -14.57
CA SER A 353 -3.10 -9.24 -15.28
C SER A 353 -4.20 -8.43 -14.59
N GLY A 354 -4.95 -7.64 -15.37
CA GLY A 354 -5.97 -6.73 -14.84
C GLY A 354 -5.45 -5.50 -14.09
N ARG A 355 -4.14 -5.34 -13.84
CA ARG A 355 -3.55 -4.23 -13.06
C ARG A 355 -2.60 -3.33 -13.84
N MET A 356 -2.58 -3.48 -15.17
CA MET A 356 -1.64 -2.81 -16.09
C MET A 356 -1.74 -1.26 -16.10
N GLY A 357 -2.76 -0.68 -15.45
CA GLY A 357 -3.00 0.76 -15.37
C GLY A 357 -2.49 1.48 -14.11
N ARG A 358 -1.82 0.79 -13.17
CA ARG A 358 -1.27 1.41 -11.95
C ARG A 358 -0.15 2.40 -12.27
N LYS A 359 -0.41 3.72 -12.20
CA LYS A 359 0.57 4.81 -12.44
C LYS A 359 0.79 5.71 -11.23
N GLU A 360 -0.26 5.99 -10.46
CA GLU A 360 -0.22 6.91 -9.32
C GLU A 360 -0.38 6.18 -7.98
N THR A 361 0.30 6.67 -6.95
CA THR A 361 0.17 6.23 -5.55
C THR A 361 -0.06 7.45 -4.66
N CYS A 362 -1.11 7.43 -3.83
CA CYS A 362 -1.27 8.42 -2.77
C CYS A 362 -0.42 8.01 -1.58
N ILE A 363 0.60 8.81 -1.26
CA ILE A 363 1.44 8.66 -0.06
C ILE A 363 0.87 9.58 1.02
N ILE A 364 0.81 9.10 2.26
CA ILE A 364 0.30 9.84 3.42
C ILE A 364 1.21 9.58 4.61
N ASN A 365 1.70 10.64 5.25
CA ASN A 365 2.22 10.57 6.62
C ASN A 365 1.14 11.05 7.58
N ALA A 366 0.66 10.15 8.43
CA ALA A 366 -0.49 10.31 9.29
C ALA A 366 -0.13 10.65 10.75
N ALA A 367 1.12 11.05 11.03
CA ALA A 367 1.61 11.33 12.37
C ALA A 367 0.72 12.31 13.15
N ILE A 368 0.17 11.84 14.28
CA ILE A 368 -0.66 12.61 15.19
C ILE A 368 0.21 13.48 16.09
N MET A 369 1.38 13.03 16.54
CA MET A 369 2.36 13.91 17.15
C MET A 369 2.84 14.95 16.12
N ALA A 370 2.72 16.24 16.45
CA ALA A 370 3.13 17.36 15.58
C ALA A 370 4.49 17.95 15.97
N SER A 371 5.18 17.35 16.96
CA SER A 371 6.40 17.90 17.52
C SER A 371 7.28 16.81 18.13
N SER A 372 8.33 16.40 17.41
CA SER A 372 9.39 15.54 17.96
C SER A 372 10.05 16.16 19.21
N TRP A 373 10.46 15.30 20.15
CA TRP A 373 11.22 15.67 21.36
C TRP A 373 12.67 16.07 21.00
N PRO A 374 13.33 16.98 21.75
CA PRO A 374 12.78 17.79 22.83
C PRO A 374 11.81 18.84 22.30
N HIS A 375 10.69 19.02 22.99
CA HIS A 375 9.82 20.16 22.77
C HIS A 375 10.59 21.43 23.21
N GLY A 376 10.59 22.48 22.38
CA GLY A 376 11.35 23.70 22.65
C GLY A 376 10.95 24.36 23.97
N ILE A 377 11.83 25.18 24.55
CA ILE A 377 11.67 25.77 25.89
C ILE A 377 10.28 26.44 26.03
N GLY A 378 9.45 25.92 26.96
CA GLY A 378 8.08 26.37 27.20
C GLY A 378 6.97 25.75 26.33
N GLY A 379 7.31 24.89 25.36
CA GLY A 379 6.36 24.23 24.48
C GLY A 379 5.88 22.86 24.99
N GLY A 380 4.56 22.67 25.08
CA GLY A 380 3.96 21.35 25.32
C GLY A 380 3.86 20.49 24.06
N LYS A 381 3.46 19.21 24.22
CA LYS A 381 3.12 18.30 23.11
C LYS A 381 2.04 18.96 22.22
N LYS A 382 2.28 19.01 20.90
CA LYS A 382 1.30 19.46 19.90
C LYS A 382 0.80 18.27 19.09
N PHE A 383 -0.45 18.33 18.64
CA PHE A 383 -1.10 17.24 17.92
C PHE A 383 -1.77 17.70 16.62
N ASN A 384 -1.67 16.85 15.61
CA ASN A 384 -2.35 16.98 14.32
C ASN A 384 -3.73 16.31 14.39
N LYS A 385 -4.61 16.64 13.43
CA LYS A 385 -5.84 15.86 13.21
C LYS A 385 -5.53 14.62 12.37
N PRO A 386 -6.29 13.52 12.55
CA PRO A 386 -6.26 12.38 11.63
C PRO A 386 -6.45 12.83 10.18
N ILE A 387 -5.75 12.18 9.25
CA ILE A 387 -6.01 12.36 7.82
C ILE A 387 -7.15 11.42 7.43
N VAL A 388 -8.17 11.94 6.77
CA VAL A 388 -9.29 11.13 6.27
C VAL A 388 -9.10 10.95 4.77
N VAL A 389 -9.25 9.72 4.29
CA VAL A 389 -9.14 9.39 2.86
C VAL A 389 -10.46 8.83 2.38
N ASP A 390 -11.09 9.50 1.42
CA ASP A 390 -12.19 8.93 0.63
C ASP A 390 -11.60 8.32 -0.65
N ILE A 391 -11.79 7.02 -0.88
CA ILE A 391 -11.29 6.32 -2.09
C ILE A 391 -12.26 5.25 -2.56
N ASP A 392 -12.40 5.08 -3.88
CA ASP A 392 -13.22 4.03 -4.47
C ASP A 392 -12.44 2.70 -4.56
N LEU A 393 -13.04 1.62 -4.06
CA LEU A 393 -12.49 0.26 -3.98
C LEU A 393 -13.47 -0.79 -4.52
N PRO A 394 -13.02 -1.97 -4.96
CA PRO A 394 -13.89 -3.03 -5.47
C PRO A 394 -14.95 -3.49 -4.46
N SER A 395 -16.20 -3.61 -4.89
CA SER A 395 -17.25 -4.36 -4.19
C SER A 395 -16.92 -5.86 -4.15
N TRP A 396 -17.27 -6.57 -3.08
CA TRP A 396 -17.20 -8.04 -3.05
C TRP A 396 -18.41 -8.73 -3.69
N HIS A 397 -19.41 -7.95 -4.15
CA HIS A 397 -20.56 -8.41 -4.94
C HIS A 397 -20.37 -8.23 -6.45
N ALA A 398 -19.13 -8.38 -6.95
CA ALA A 398 -18.78 -8.27 -8.37
C ALA A 398 -18.61 -9.66 -9.00
#